data_AF-A0ABD0N3C8-F1
#
_entry.id   AF-A0ABD0N3C8-F1
#
_cell.length_a   1.000
_cell.length_b   1.000
_cell.length_c   1.000
_cell.angle_alpha   90.00
_cell.angle_beta   90.00
_cell.angle_gamma   90.00
#
_symmetry.space_group_name_H-M   'P 1'
#
loop_
_entity.id
_entity.type
_entity.pdbx_description
1 polymer ?
#
loop_
_entity_poly.entity_id
_entity_poly.type
_entity_poly.pdbx_seq_one_letter_code
_entity_poly.pdbx_strand_id
1 'polypeptide(L)' 'EAFDVLGFTQEEKNSIYKLTGAIMHYGNMKFKQKQREEQAEADGTEGQY' A
#
# COMPACT_ATOMS: atom_id res chain seq x y z
N GLU A 1 7.94 4.25 -21.73
CA GLU A 1 7.63 4.49 -23.15
C GLU A 1 6.24 5.07 -23.37
N ALA A 2 5.14 4.35 -23.13
CA ALA A 2 3.79 4.90 -23.36
C ALA A 2 3.48 6.16 -22.53
N PHE A 3 3.83 6.18 -21.24
CA PHE A 3 3.68 7.37 -20.40
C PHE A 3 4.50 8.56 -20.88
N ASP A 4 5.69 8.32 -21.46
CA ASP A 4 6.53 9.38 -22.03
C ASP A 4 5.87 9.96 -23.29
N VAL A 5 5.35 9.10 -24.17
CA VAL A 5 4.64 9.49 -25.39
C VAL A 5 3.38 10.32 -25.07
N LEU A 6 2.69 10.00 -23.98
CA LEU A 6 1.50 10.73 -23.52
C LEU A 6 1.82 12.00 -22.73
N GLY A 7 3.10 12.38 -22.59
CA GLY A 7 3.51 13.63 -21.97
C GLY A 7 3.50 13.63 -20.44
N PHE A 8 3.47 12.47 -19.78
CA PHE A 8 3.56 12.40 -18.32
C PHE A 8 4.96 12.83 -17.86
N THR A 9 4.99 13.64 -16.81
CA THR A 9 6.21 14.01 -16.10
C THR A 9 6.80 12.81 -15.35
N GLN A 10 8.06 12.92 -14.93
CA GLN A 10 8.69 11.89 -14.11
C GLN A 10 8.01 11.75 -12.74
N GLU A 11 7.54 12.86 -12.17
CA GLU A 11 6.87 12.87 -10.87
C GLU A 11 5.53 12.13 -10.91
N GLU A 12 4.73 12.33 -11.97
CA GLU A 12 3.47 11.62 -12.16
C GLU A 12 3.67 10.11 -12.30
N LYS A 13 4.66 9.68 -13.10
CA LYS A 13 5.02 8.26 -13.23
C LYS A 13 5.43 7.66 -11.90
N ASN A 14 6.30 8.36 -11.17
CA ASN A 14 6.74 7.92 -9.85
C ASN A 14 5.57 7.81 -8.86
N SER A 15 4.62 8.75 -8.92
CA SER A 15 3.44 8.74 -8.07
C SER A 15 2.52 7.55 -8.38
N ILE A 16 2.32 7.23 -9.66
CA ILE A 16 1.56 6.04 -10.08
C ILE A 16 2.23 4.75 -9.59
N TYR A 17 3.55 4.63 -9.76
CA TYR A 17 4.28 3.45 -9.27
C TYR A 17 4.24 3.33 -7.74
N LYS A 18 4.36 4.45 -7.02
CA LYS A 18 4.20 4.47 -5.55
C LYS A 18 2.81 4.02 -5.12
N LEU A 19 1.75 4.50 -5.77
CA LEU A 19 0.38 4.10 -5.46
C LEU A 19 0.14 2.61 -5.75
N THR A 20 0.69 2.11 -6.85
CA THR A 20 0.64 0.68 -7.19
C THR A 20 1.31 -0.16 -6.10
N GLY A 21 2.51 0.24 -5.66
CA GLY A 21 3.20 -0.41 -4.54
C GLY A 21 2.42 -0.30 -3.23
N ALA A 22 1.81 0.86 -2.96
CA ALA A 22 0.98 1.05 -1.77
C ALA A 22 -0.22 0.10 -1.73
N ILE A 23 -0.86 -0.19 -2.87
CA ILE A 23 -1.94 -1.18 -2.97
C ILE A 23 -1.42 -2.59 -2.64
N MET A 24 -0.23 -2.95 -3.14
CA MET A 24 0.38 -4.24 -2.82
C MET A 24 0.63 -4.40 -1.33
N HIS A 25 1.23 -3.40 -0.68
CA HIS A 25 1.45 -3.41 0.78
C HIS A 25 0.16 -3.38 1.58
N TYR A 26 -0.85 -2.65 1.11
CA TYR A 26 -2.16 -2.60 1.74
C TYR A 26 -2.80 -4.00 1.80
N GLY A 27 -2.63 -4.81 0.76
CA GLY A 27 -3.11 -6.21 0.72
C GLY A 27 -2.44 -7.14 1.74
N ASN A 28 -1.27 -6.77 2.25
CA ASN A 28 -0.54 -7.57 3.23
C ASN A 28 -0.86 -7.20 4.69
N MET A 29 -1.60 -6.12 4.94
CA MET A 29 -1.98 -5.72 6.29
C MET A 29 -2.74 -6.85 7.00
N LYS A 30 -2.32 -7.13 8.24
CA LYS A 30 -2.98 -8.11 9.11
C LYS A 30 -3.68 -7.41 10.25
N PHE A 31 -4.83 -7.97 10.64
CA PHE A 31 -5.63 -7.50 11.74
C PHE A 31 -6.00 -8.69 12.62
N LYS A 32 -6.11 -8.42 13.92
CA LYS A 32 -6.60 -9.38 14.92
C LYS A 32 -7.79 -8.79 15.66
N GLN A 33 -8.59 -9.65 16.25
CA GLN A 33 -9.72 -9.23 17.08
C GLN A 33 -9.21 -8.78 18.46
N LYS A 34 -9.71 -7.65 18.94
CA LYS A 34 -9.44 -7.19 20.31
C LYS A 34 -10.11 -8.12 21.31
N GLN A 35 -9.45 -8.42 22.42
CA GLN A 35 -9.93 -9.43 23.36
C GLN A 35 -11.32 -9.03 23.92
N ARG A 36 -12.33 -9.89 23.71
CA ARG A 36 -13.74 -9.72 24.15
C ARG A 36 -14.51 -8.58 23.48
N GLU A 37 -14.02 -8.03 22.37
CA GLU A 37 -14.72 -7.04 21.54
C GLU A 37 -14.82 -7.53 20.09
N GLU A 38 -15.84 -7.13 19.33
CA GLU A 38 -15.95 -7.47 17.88
C GLU A 38 -15.05 -6.60 16.99
N GLN A 39 -14.35 -5.62 17.58
CA GLN A 39 -13.50 -4.68 16.86
C GLN A 39 -12.13 -5.28 16.52
N ALA A 40 -11.62 -4.97 15.33
CA ALA A 40 -10.28 -5.33 14.89
C ALA A 40 -9.21 -4.32 15.35
N GLU A 41 -8.00 -4.79 15.60
CA GLU A 41 -6.78 -4.01 15.83
C GLU A 41 -5.66 -4.49 14.89
N ALA A 42 -4.68 -3.63 14.59
CA ALA A 42 -3.57 -4.00 13.70
C ALA A 42 -2.72 -5.11 14.33
N ASP A 43 -2.41 -6.15 13.55
CA ASP A 43 -1.60 -7.29 13.99
C ASP A 43 -0.15 -7.16 13.50
N GLY A 44 0.54 -6.15 14.04
CA GLY A 44 1.92 -5.82 13.68
C GLY A 44 2.06 -4.94 12.44
N THR A 45 3.31 -4.65 12.05
CA THR A 45 3.67 -3.93 10.82
C THR A 45 4.67 -4.77 10.02
N GLU A 46 4.61 -4.71 8.68
CA GLU A 46 5.45 -5.51 7.75
C GLU A 46 6.98 -5.33 7.88
N GLY A 47 7.49 -4.61 8.88
CA GLY A 47 8.92 -4.31 9.06
C GLY A 47 9.63 -5.07 10.19
N GLN A 48 9.01 -6.08 10.81
CA GLN A 48 9.61 -6.83 11.91
C GLN A 48 10.15 -8.19 11.40
N TYR A 49 11.39 -8.18 10.91
CA TYR A 49 12.24 -9.38 10.85
C TYR A 49 13.33 -9.27 11.91
#